data_AF-A0A5N4DLC8-F1
#
_entry.id   AF-A0A5N4DLC8-F1
#
_cell.length_a   1.000
_cell.length_b   1.000
_cell.length_c   1.000
_cell.angle_alpha   90.00
_cell.angle_beta   90.00
_cell.angle_gamma   90.00
#
_symmetry.space_group_name_H-M   'P 1'
#
loop_
_entity.id
_entity.type
_entity.pdbx_description
1 polymer ?
#
loop_
_entity_poly.entity_id
_entity_poly.type
_entity_poly.pdbx_seq_one_letter_code
_entity_poly.pdbx_strand_id
1 'polypeptide(L)'
;MVAVMDSDTTGKLAFKEFNSELPGAFEAAGFPLNEHLYNMIIRCYLEEGGNMDFDNFISCLVRVDAMFRAFKSLDKDGTGQIQVNIQEWLQLTMYS
;
A
#
# COMPACT_ATOMS: atom_id res chain seq x y z
N MET A 1 16.16 3.61 4.26
CA MET A 1 14.94 3.77 3.45
C MET A 1 13.89 4.58 4.20
N VAL A 2 13.49 4.20 5.41
CA VAL A 2 12.58 5.00 6.27
C VAL A 2 13.15 6.36 6.66
N ALA A 3 14.42 6.43 7.08
CA ALA A 3 15.10 7.70 7.42
C ALA A 3 15.33 8.64 6.22
N VAL A 4 14.98 8.23 5.00
CA VAL A 4 15.07 9.07 3.79
C VAL A 4 13.74 9.79 3.53
N MET A 5 12.62 9.26 4.04
CA MET A 5 11.28 9.82 3.78
C MET A 5 10.80 10.79 4.87
N ASP A 6 11.40 10.73 6.07
CA ASP A 6 11.16 11.68 7.17
C ASP A 6 12.18 12.83 7.08
N SER A 7 11.85 13.86 6.29
CA SER A 7 12.72 15.01 6.05
C SER A 7 12.71 16.02 7.19
N ASP A 8 11.68 16.00 8.02
CA ASP A 8 11.55 16.91 9.16
C ASP A 8 11.98 16.29 10.50
N THR A 9 12.43 15.03 10.51
CA THR A 9 12.90 14.28 11.70
C THR A 9 11.87 14.23 12.82
N THR A 10 10.59 14.34 12.50
CA THR A 10 9.52 14.28 13.49
C THR A 10 9.19 12.85 13.90
N GLY A 11 9.69 11.85 13.16
CA GLY A 11 9.28 10.45 13.31
C GLY A 11 7.88 10.17 12.77
N LYS A 12 7.27 11.13 12.06
CA LYS A 12 5.96 11.03 11.41
C LYS A 12 6.10 11.43 9.94
N LEU A 13 5.32 10.82 9.07
CA LEU A 13 5.24 11.23 7.66
C LEU A 13 4.07 12.20 7.51
N ALA A 14 4.36 13.47 7.24
CA ALA A 14 3.31 14.44 6.96
C ALA A 14 2.68 14.15 5.58
N PHE A 15 1.41 14.54 5.38
CA PHE A 15 0.69 14.39 4.10
C PHE A 15 1.52 14.77 2.87
N LYS A 16 2.30 15.84 2.99
CA LYS A 16 3.11 16.40 1.91
C LYS A 16 4.26 15.47 1.50
N GLU A 17 4.98 14.93 2.48
CA GLU A 17 6.10 14.01 2.27
C GLU A 17 5.58 12.64 1.81
N PHE A 18 4.44 12.22 2.36
CA PHE A 18 3.73 11.05 1.89
C PHE A 18 3.40 11.17 0.39
N ASN A 19 2.80 12.28 -0.06
CA ASN A 19 2.39 12.42 -1.46
C ASN A 19 3.56 12.52 -2.45
N SER A 20 4.71 13.10 -2.04
CA SER A 20 5.89 13.22 -2.91
C SER A 20 6.79 12.00 -2.91
N GLU A 21 6.97 11.33 -1.76
CA GLU A 21 7.96 10.25 -1.61
C GLU A 21 7.36 8.84 -1.76
N LEU A 22 6.06 8.64 -1.50
CA LEU A 22 5.44 7.32 -1.69
C LEU A 22 5.63 6.77 -3.10
N PRO A 23 5.35 7.57 -4.15
CA PRO A 23 5.45 7.06 -5.52
C PRO A 23 6.83 6.49 -5.80
N GLY A 24 7.88 7.20 -5.37
CA GLY A 24 9.27 6.75 -5.50
C GLY A 24 9.60 5.53 -4.64
N ALA A 25 9.05 5.43 -3.42
CA ALA A 25 9.28 4.27 -2.55
C ALA A 25 8.59 2.99 -3.04
N PHE A 26 7.37 3.10 -3.55
CA PHE A 26 6.65 1.98 -4.15
C PHE A 26 7.25 1.56 -5.49
N GLU A 27 7.71 2.51 -6.30
CA GLU A 27 8.48 2.23 -7.52
C GLU A 27 9.80 1.50 -7.18
N ALA A 28 10.54 1.97 -6.17
CA ALA A 28 11.74 1.30 -5.66
C ALA A 28 11.45 -0.09 -5.06
N ALA A 29 10.28 -0.28 -4.47
CA ALA A 29 9.81 -1.57 -3.97
C ALA A 29 9.27 -2.51 -5.07
N GLY A 30 9.22 -2.05 -6.33
CA GLY A 30 8.81 -2.84 -7.49
C GLY A 30 7.29 -2.95 -7.69
N PHE A 31 6.53 -2.01 -7.12
CA PHE A 31 5.07 -1.93 -7.28
C PHE A 31 4.69 -0.76 -8.20
N PRO A 32 4.36 -1.01 -9.49
CA PRO A 32 3.85 0.03 -10.38
C PRO A 32 2.38 0.30 -10.04
N LEU A 33 2.13 1.02 -8.94
CA LEU A 33 0.80 1.50 -8.60
C LEU A 33 0.44 2.68 -9.50
N ASN A 34 -0.82 2.73 -9.97
CA ASN A 34 -1.32 3.92 -10.66
C ASN A 34 -1.68 5.02 -9.64
N GLU A 35 -1.72 6.27 -10.08
CA GLU A 35 -2.05 7.43 -9.23
C GLU A 35 -3.38 7.28 -8.47
N HIS A 36 -4.33 6.54 -9.05
CA HIS A 36 -5.62 6.26 -8.42
C HIS A 36 -5.49 5.35 -7.19
N LEU A 37 -4.70 4.27 -7.29
CA LEU A 37 -4.42 3.35 -6.18
C LEU A 37 -3.63 4.05 -5.08
N TYR A 38 -2.68 4.92 -5.42
CA TYR A 38 -2.01 5.77 -4.44
C TYR A 38 -3.02 6.60 -3.67
N ASN A 39 -3.86 7.37 -4.35
CA ASN A 39 -4.91 8.19 -3.74
C ASN A 39 -5.87 7.38 -2.86
N MET A 40 -6.16 6.13 -3.22
CA MET A 40 -6.98 5.24 -2.39
C MET A 40 -6.25 4.83 -1.11
N ILE A 41 -4.97 4.45 -1.21
CA ILE A 41 -4.13 4.10 -0.06
C ILE A 41 -3.98 5.30 0.89
N ILE A 42 -3.73 6.50 0.33
CA ILE A 42 -3.67 7.76 1.09
C ILE A 42 -4.95 7.91 1.94
N ARG A 43 -6.13 7.78 1.32
CA ARG A 43 -7.42 8.00 2.01
C ARG A 43 -7.78 6.93 3.04
N CYS A 44 -7.36 5.68 2.82
CA CYS A 44 -7.69 4.58 3.74
C CYS A 44 -6.89 4.60 5.04
N TYR A 45 -5.74 5.26 5.06
CA TYR A 45 -4.80 5.18 6.18
C TYR A 45 -4.36 6.52 6.76
N LEU A 46 -4.77 7.65 6.16
CA LEU A 46 -4.63 8.95 6.80
C LEU A 46 -5.60 9.08 7.98
N GLU A 47 -5.09 9.62 9.08
CA GLU A 47 -5.94 10.05 10.19
C GLU A 47 -6.70 11.33 9.84
N GLU A 48 -7.72 11.67 10.61
CA GLU A 48 -8.57 12.86 10.40
C GLU A 48 -7.77 14.18 10.34
N GLY A 49 -6.54 14.19 10.89
CA GLY A 49 -5.60 15.31 10.84
C GLY A 49 -4.72 15.39 9.58
N GLY A 50 -4.85 14.45 8.64
CA GLY A 50 -4.00 14.38 7.45
C GLY A 50 -2.58 13.88 7.74
N ASN A 51 -2.33 13.30 8.92
CA ASN A 51 -1.06 12.67 9.25
C ASN A 51 -1.23 11.15 9.26
N MET A 52 -0.14 10.42 9.00
CA MET A 52 -0.08 8.98 9.13
C MET A 52 1.10 8.64 10.03
N ASP A 53 0.83 7.97 11.16
CA ASP A 53 1.88 7.47 12.02
C ASP A 53 2.67 6.35 11.31
N PHE A 54 3.95 6.22 11.65
CA PHE A 54 4.87 5.29 10.99
C PHE A 54 4.38 3.83 11.05
N ASP A 55 3.78 3.43 12.17
CA ASP A 55 3.22 2.07 12.33
C ASP A 55 2.07 1.81 11.35
N ASN A 56 1.24 2.82 11.10
CA ASN A 56 0.17 2.75 10.10
C ASN A 56 0.74 2.67 8.69
N PHE A 57 1.85 3.37 8.41
CA PHE A 57 2.57 3.28 7.13
C PHE A 57 3.14 1.88 6.87
N ILE A 58 3.86 1.32 7.82
CA ILE A 58 4.41 -0.03 7.69
C ILE A 58 3.30 -1.06 7.59
N SER A 59 2.24 -0.94 8.40
CA SER A 59 1.06 -1.80 8.33
C SER A 59 0.41 -1.76 6.95
N CYS A 60 0.23 -0.57 6.39
CA CYS A 60 -0.29 -0.37 5.05
C CYS A 60 0.58 -1.05 3.98
N LEU A 61 1.90 -0.80 4.00
CA LEU A 61 2.84 -1.40 3.06
C LEU A 61 2.82 -2.93 3.11
N VAL A 62 2.86 -3.50 4.31
CA VAL A 62 2.81 -4.96 4.51
C VAL A 62 1.52 -5.53 3.95
N ARG A 63 0.39 -4.85 4.15
CA ARG A 63 -0.91 -5.29 3.65
C ARG A 63 -1.00 -5.24 2.12
N VAL A 64 -0.52 -4.16 1.51
CA VAL A 64 -0.48 -4.03 0.05
C VAL A 64 0.43 -5.10 -0.58
N ASP A 65 1.61 -5.32 -0.02
CA ASP A 65 2.54 -6.39 -0.45
C ASP A 65 1.92 -7.79 -0.33
N ALA A 66 1.22 -8.08 0.77
CA ALA A 66 0.48 -9.33 0.94
C ALA A 66 -0.62 -9.51 -0.12
N MET A 67 -1.40 -8.46 -0.40
CA MET A 67 -2.44 -8.49 -1.44
C MET A 67 -1.85 -8.73 -2.84
N PHE A 68 -0.73 -8.08 -3.17
CA PHE A 68 -0.03 -8.31 -4.45
C PHE A 68 0.50 -9.74 -4.58
N ARG A 69 1.09 -10.30 -3.52
CA ARG A 69 1.57 -11.69 -3.53
C ARG A 69 0.41 -12.68 -3.68
N ALA A 70 -0.68 -12.47 -2.95
CA ALA A 70 -1.88 -13.28 -3.06
C ALA A 70 -2.44 -13.23 -4.50
N PHE A 71 -2.57 -12.03 -5.07
CA PHE A 71 -3.02 -11.86 -6.46
C PHE A 71 -2.10 -12.56 -7.45
N LYS A 72 -0.77 -12.34 -7.40
CA LYS A 72 0.20 -13.02 -8.28
C LYS A 72 0.18 -14.54 -8.14
N SER A 73 -0.10 -15.07 -6.95
CA SER A 73 -0.20 -16.52 -6.74
C SER A 73 -1.45 -17.13 -7.41
N LEU A 74 -2.49 -16.32 -7.59
CA LEU A 74 -3.76 -16.71 -8.22
C LEU A 74 -3.75 -16.45 -9.74
N ASP A 75 -3.11 -15.36 -10.20
CA ASP A 75 -2.94 -15.01 -11.62
C ASP A 75 -1.76 -15.77 -12.25
N LYS A 76 -1.91 -17.10 -12.38
CA LYS A 76 -0.87 -18.00 -12.90
C LYS A 76 -0.49 -17.70 -14.35
N ASP A 77 -1.42 -17.15 -15.12
CA ASP A 77 -1.27 -16.87 -16.53
C ASP A 77 -0.78 -15.43 -16.80
N GLY A 78 -0.60 -14.62 -15.75
CA GLY A 78 -0.11 -13.24 -15.86
C GLY A 78 -1.04 -12.32 -16.65
N THR A 79 -2.35 -12.59 -16.60
CA THR A 79 -3.38 -11.86 -17.36
C THR A 79 -3.76 -10.53 -16.71
N GLY A 80 -3.37 -10.32 -15.46
CA GLY A 80 -3.84 -9.21 -14.63
C GLY A 80 -5.29 -9.38 -14.16
N GLN A 81 -5.86 -10.58 -14.27
CA GLN A 81 -7.22 -10.90 -13.82
C GLN A 81 -7.23 -12.21 -13.03
N ILE A 82 -8.07 -12.29 -12.01
CA ILE A 82 -8.33 -13.52 -11.25
C ILE A 82 -9.84 -13.78 -11.22
N GLN A 83 -10.22 -15.05 -11.30
CA GLN A 83 -11.60 -15.49 -11.10
C GLN A 83 -11.68 -16.25 -9.79
N VAL A 84 -12.52 -15.78 -8.87
CA VAL A 84 -12.72 -16.39 -7.55
C VAL A 84 -14.20 -16.54 -7.25
N ASN A 85 -14.57 -17.58 -6.51
CA ASN A 85 -15.90 -17.74 -5.97
C ASN A 85 -16.08 -16.97 -4.63
N ILE A 86 -17.30 -16.92 -4.10
CA ILE A 86 -17.60 -16.15 -2.88
C ILE A 86 -16.79 -16.61 -1.65
N GLN A 87 -16.52 -17.91 -1.52
CA GLN A 87 -15.77 -18.45 -0.40
C GLN A 87 -14.29 -18.04 -0.49
N GLU A 88 -13.70 -18.14 -1.68
CA GLU A 88 -12.32 -17.69 -1.94
C GLU A 88 -12.18 -16.17 -1.73
N TRP A 89 -13.16 -15.39 -2.20
CA TRP A 89 -13.19 -13.94 -1.99
C TRP A 89 -13.22 -13.56 -0.50
N LEU A 90 -14.07 -14.24 0.29
CA LEU A 90 -14.13 -14.02 1.74
C LEU A 90 -12.82 -14.40 2.43
N GLN A 91 -12.18 -15.51 2.02
CA GLN A 91 -10.87 -15.90 2.55
C GLN A 91 -9.79 -14.85 2.26
N LEU A 92 -9.79 -14.28 1.05
CA LEU A 92 -8.81 -13.29 0.61
C LEU A 92 -8.96 -11.93 1.32
N THR A 93 -10.17 -11.58 1.76
CA THR A 93 -10.48 -10.23 2.29
C THR A 93 -10.60 -10.16 3.81
N MET A 94 -10.95 -11.27 4.46
CA MET A 94 -11.17 -11.31 5.92
C MET A 94 -9.94 -11.75 6.72
N TYR A 95 -9.04 -12.53 6.12
CA TYR A 95 -7.88 -13.12 6.78
C TYR A 95 -6.55 -12.46 6.36
N SER A 96 -6.60 -11.27 5.76
CA SER A 96 -5.44 -10.53 5.23
C SER A 96 -5.21 -9.16 5.86
#